data_AF-A0A7I0KE37-F1
#
_entry.id   AF-A0A7I0KE37-F1
#
_cell.length_a   1.000
_cell.length_b   1.000
_cell.length_c   1.000
_cell.angle_alpha   90.00
_cell.angle_beta   90.00
_cell.angle_gamma   90.00
#
_symmetry.space_group_name_H-M   'P 1'
#
loop_
_entity.id
_entity.type
_entity.pdbx_description
1 polymer ?
#
loop_
_entity_poly.entity_id
_entity_poly.type
_entity_poly.pdbx_seq_one_letter_code
_entity_poly.pdbx_strand_id
1 'polypeptide(L)'
;MPAQTNLKPVLTAVQINVLMESVFPQLNESSAAYEAIDVFPGGCIVRLNAGERHLRPGGTVSGPALFTLADIGGYVCVLSHAGPDALSVTTNLNINFVRKAEAGPIDGHCRILKLGKSLMVFDIDIVAGPDGHTIAHATGTYSIPPKRTSDVVK
;
A
#
# COMPACT_ATOMS: atom_id res chain seq x y z
N MET A 1 -11.36 -4.79 13.32
CA MET A 1 -10.72 -4.13 14.48
C MET A 1 -11.08 -2.65 14.46
N PRO A 2 -11.18 -1.97 15.61
CA PRO A 2 -11.44 -0.53 15.64
C PRO A 2 -10.29 0.24 14.97
N ALA A 3 -10.61 1.36 14.33
CA ALA A 3 -9.62 2.21 13.68
C ALA A 3 -8.57 2.70 14.70
N GLN A 4 -7.29 2.61 14.35
CA GLN A 4 -6.17 3.04 15.21
C GLN A 4 -6.00 4.56 15.15
N THR A 5 -6.97 5.32 15.67
CA THR A 5 -7.02 6.79 15.55
C THR A 5 -5.85 7.53 16.23
N ASN A 6 -5.12 6.86 17.12
CA ASN A 6 -3.94 7.40 17.79
C ASN A 6 -2.67 7.34 16.94
N LEU A 7 -2.64 6.51 15.89
CA LEU A 7 -1.51 6.40 14.98
C LEU A 7 -1.58 7.54 13.97
N LYS A 8 -1.04 8.70 14.30
CA LYS A 8 -1.06 9.86 13.39
C LYS A 8 0.02 9.72 12.30
N PRO A 9 -0.31 9.95 11.02
CA PRO A 9 0.70 9.97 9.98
C PRO A 9 1.62 11.17 10.13
N VAL A 10 2.89 10.97 9.78
CA VAL A 10 3.96 11.98 9.72
C VAL A 10 4.26 12.43 8.28
N LEU A 11 3.68 11.75 7.28
CA LEU A 11 3.75 12.12 5.86
C LEU A 11 2.34 12.16 5.25
N THR A 12 2.13 13.07 4.31
CA THR A 12 0.90 13.15 3.50
C THR A 12 0.96 12.19 2.31
N ALA A 13 -0.20 11.89 1.70
CA ALA A 13 -0.26 11.10 0.46
C ALA A 13 0.62 11.69 -0.66
N VAL A 14 0.66 13.02 -0.79
CA VAL A 14 1.51 13.71 -1.77
C VAL A 14 2.99 13.44 -1.51
N GLN A 15 3.44 13.56 -0.27
CA GLN A 15 4.84 13.28 0.09
C GLN A 15 5.20 11.81 -0.15
N ILE A 16 4.26 10.89 0.11
CA ILE A 16 4.46 9.47 -0.16
C ILE A 16 4.57 9.18 -1.65
N ASN A 17 3.70 9.75 -2.49
CA ASN A 17 3.78 9.57 -3.94
C ASN A 17 5.12 10.05 -4.51
N VAL A 18 5.60 11.22 -4.08
CA VAL A 18 6.94 11.72 -4.44
C VAL A 18 8.05 10.74 -4.02
N LEU A 19 7.96 10.19 -2.81
CA LEU A 19 8.95 9.22 -2.33
C LEU A 19 8.89 7.90 -3.13
N MET A 20 7.69 7.39 -3.43
CA MET A 20 7.52 6.18 -4.24
C MET A 20 8.08 6.36 -5.65
N GLU A 21 7.87 7.51 -6.29
CA GLU A 21 8.46 7.82 -7.60
C GLU A 21 9.99 7.82 -7.55
N SER A 22 10.58 8.35 -6.48
CA SER A 22 12.03 8.36 -6.30
C SER A 22 12.62 6.98 -6.01
N VAL A 23 11.92 6.12 -5.26
CA VAL A 23 12.43 4.81 -4.82
C VAL A 23 12.12 3.71 -5.83
N PHE A 24 10.99 3.82 -6.53
CA PHE A 24 10.51 2.87 -7.52
C PHE A 24 10.08 3.58 -8.82
N PRO A 25 10.99 4.24 -9.55
CA PRO A 25 10.65 4.89 -10.81
C PRO A 25 9.98 3.92 -11.81
N GLN A 26 10.36 2.64 -11.77
CA GLN A 26 9.78 1.56 -12.57
C GLN A 26 8.29 1.26 -12.28
N LEU A 27 7.76 1.64 -11.11
CA LEU A 27 6.38 1.32 -10.70
C LEU A 27 5.36 1.96 -11.65
N ASN A 28 5.65 3.19 -12.06
CA ASN A 28 4.78 4.03 -12.88
C ASN A 28 5.44 4.49 -14.20
N GLU A 29 6.56 3.89 -14.60
CA GLU A 29 7.37 4.31 -15.76
C GLU A 29 6.57 4.46 -17.07
N SER A 30 5.64 3.53 -17.35
CA SER A 30 4.81 3.58 -18.56
C SER A 30 3.43 4.24 -18.36
N SER A 31 3.00 4.38 -17.11
CA SER A 31 1.73 5.01 -16.73
C SER A 31 1.65 5.20 -15.21
N ALA A 32 1.09 6.32 -14.77
CA ALA A 32 0.75 6.60 -13.37
C ALA A 32 -0.41 5.72 -12.90
N ALA A 33 -0.15 4.41 -12.76
CA ALA A 33 -1.19 3.43 -12.46
C ALA A 33 -1.41 3.24 -10.97
N TYR A 34 -0.34 3.28 -10.16
CA TYR A 34 -0.43 3.08 -8.72
C TYR A 34 -0.17 4.38 -7.98
N GLU A 35 -1.04 4.73 -7.03
CA GLU A 35 -0.92 5.96 -6.25
C GLU A 35 -1.50 5.81 -4.84
N ALA A 36 -0.96 6.56 -3.89
CA ALA A 36 -1.61 6.83 -2.62
C ALA A 36 -2.65 7.95 -2.82
N ILE A 37 -3.90 7.68 -2.45
CA ILE A 37 -5.02 8.62 -2.57
C ILE A 37 -5.17 9.44 -1.30
N ASP A 38 -5.12 8.78 -0.15
CA ASP A 38 -5.26 9.43 1.15
C ASP A 38 -4.47 8.68 2.23
N VAL A 39 -4.07 9.42 3.26
CA VAL A 39 -3.42 8.89 4.46
C VAL A 39 -4.09 9.54 5.66
N PHE A 40 -4.57 8.71 6.59
CA PHE A 40 -5.31 9.14 7.76
C PHE A 40 -4.81 8.37 8.98
N PRO A 41 -5.22 8.76 10.21
CA PRO A 41 -4.76 8.06 11.40
C PRO A 41 -5.05 6.56 11.37
N GLY A 42 -3.98 5.76 11.33
CA GLY A 42 -4.03 4.30 11.36
C GLY A 42 -4.23 3.63 9.99
N GLY A 43 -4.14 4.33 8.86
CA GLY A 43 -4.31 3.70 7.56
C GLY A 43 -4.11 4.62 6.35
N CYS A 44 -4.43 4.08 5.19
CA CYS A 44 -4.40 4.81 3.92
C CYS A 44 -5.43 4.24 2.92
N ILE A 45 -5.68 5.01 1.86
CA ILE A 45 -6.32 4.51 0.64
C ILE A 45 -5.29 4.59 -0.47
N VAL A 46 -5.13 3.49 -1.20
CA VAL A 46 -4.28 3.39 -2.40
C VAL A 46 -5.15 3.02 -3.59
N ARG A 47 -4.72 3.40 -4.80
CA ARG A 47 -5.43 3.10 -6.04
C ARG A 47 -4.54 2.43 -7.06
N LEU A 48 -5.14 1.49 -7.79
CA LEU A 48 -4.69 1.03 -9.09
C LEU A 48 -5.67 1.54 -10.16
N ASN A 49 -5.20 2.36 -11.08
CA ASN A 49 -5.88 2.67 -12.35
C ASN A 49 -5.55 1.56 -13.36
N ALA A 50 -6.29 0.45 -13.31
CA ALA A 50 -5.98 -0.76 -14.08
C ALA A 50 -6.21 -0.57 -15.59
N GLY A 51 -5.13 -0.36 -16.35
CA GLY A 51 -5.10 -0.48 -17.82
C GLY A 51 -4.61 -1.84 -18.34
N GLU A 52 -4.41 -1.96 -19.66
CA GLU A 52 -4.05 -3.19 -20.37
C GLU A 52 -2.90 -3.99 -19.72
N ARG A 53 -1.84 -3.31 -19.25
CA ARG A 53 -0.68 -3.92 -18.61
C ARG A 53 -1.00 -4.74 -17.34
N HIS A 54 -2.15 -4.49 -16.73
CA HIS A 54 -2.59 -5.16 -15.50
C HIS A 54 -3.55 -6.31 -15.77
N LEU A 55 -4.02 -6.46 -17.00
CA LEU A 55 -5.02 -7.45 -17.36
C LEU A 55 -4.37 -8.79 -17.68
N ARG A 56 -5.14 -9.84 -17.46
CA ARG A 56 -4.82 -11.20 -17.91
C ARG A 56 -5.70 -11.58 -19.10
N PRO A 57 -5.40 -12.68 -19.82
CA PRO A 57 -6.29 -13.21 -20.85
C PRO A 57 -7.74 -13.33 -20.33
N GLY A 58 -8.68 -12.76 -21.07
CA GLY A 58 -10.08 -12.64 -20.67
C GLY A 58 -10.48 -11.33 -20.00
N GLY A 59 -9.64 -10.28 -20.07
CA GLY A 59 -10.05 -8.89 -19.79
C GLY A 59 -10.27 -8.56 -18.31
N THR A 60 -9.66 -9.33 -17.39
CA THR A 60 -9.80 -9.12 -15.95
C THR A 60 -8.45 -8.76 -15.32
N VAL A 61 -8.48 -7.99 -14.23
CA VAL A 61 -7.27 -7.62 -13.50
C VAL A 61 -6.57 -8.86 -12.96
N SER A 62 -5.26 -8.91 -13.19
CA SER A 62 -4.41 -10.02 -12.81
C SER A 62 -4.18 -10.06 -11.29
N GLY A 63 -4.03 -11.28 -10.75
CA GLY A 63 -3.66 -11.46 -9.35
C GLY A 63 -2.38 -10.71 -8.94
N PRO A 64 -1.30 -10.73 -9.75
CA PRO A 64 -0.10 -9.95 -9.48
C PRO A 64 -0.35 -8.45 -9.33
N ALA A 65 -1.20 -7.83 -10.17
CA ALA A 65 -1.50 -6.40 -10.05
C ALA A 65 -2.22 -6.07 -8.74
N LEU A 66 -3.16 -6.91 -8.30
CA LEU A 66 -3.81 -6.77 -7.00
C LEU A 66 -2.85 -7.03 -5.82
N PHE A 67 -1.91 -7.96 -5.98
CA PHE A 67 -0.85 -8.21 -4.99
C PHE A 67 0.08 -7.00 -4.85
N THR A 68 0.46 -6.37 -5.97
CA THR A 68 1.23 -5.12 -5.99
C THR A 68 0.47 -4.00 -5.29
N LEU A 69 -0.83 -3.84 -5.55
CA LEU A 69 -1.66 -2.84 -4.85
C LEU A 69 -1.71 -3.10 -3.33
N ALA A 70 -1.84 -4.36 -2.91
CA ALA A 70 -1.82 -4.74 -1.50
C ALA A 70 -0.48 -4.41 -0.82
N ASP A 71 0.63 -4.73 -1.47
CA ASP A 71 1.98 -4.39 -1.00
C ASP A 71 2.13 -2.88 -0.87
N ILE A 72 1.78 -2.10 -1.91
CA ILE A 72 1.80 -0.63 -1.87
C ILE A 72 0.97 -0.09 -0.71
N GLY A 73 -0.21 -0.64 -0.43
CA GLY A 73 -1.02 -0.24 0.73
C GLY A 73 -0.27 -0.37 2.05
N GLY A 74 0.45 -1.48 2.25
CA GLY A 74 1.30 -1.66 3.42
C GLY A 74 2.53 -0.75 3.40
N TYR A 75 3.19 -0.56 2.25
CA TYR A 75 4.34 0.32 2.12
C TYR A 75 4.00 1.78 2.42
N VAL A 76 2.86 2.26 1.91
CA VAL A 76 2.32 3.60 2.22
C VAL A 76 2.03 3.72 3.71
N CYS A 77 1.43 2.71 4.35
CA CYS A 77 1.18 2.71 5.79
C CYS A 77 2.48 2.80 6.61
N VAL A 78 3.49 1.99 6.30
CA VAL A 78 4.74 1.99 7.08
C VAL A 78 5.51 3.29 6.92
N LEU A 79 5.63 3.82 5.69
CA LEU A 79 6.33 5.07 5.47
C LEU A 79 5.61 6.26 6.13
N SER A 80 4.30 6.33 5.98
CA SER A 80 3.52 7.44 6.52
C SER A 80 3.44 7.46 8.03
N HIS A 81 3.60 6.33 8.73
CA HIS A 81 3.44 6.25 10.19
C HIS A 81 4.74 5.97 10.95
N ALA A 82 5.68 5.22 10.37
CA ALA A 82 6.98 4.93 10.99
C ALA A 82 8.07 5.94 10.59
N GLY A 83 7.88 6.67 9.48
CA GLY A 83 8.80 7.65 8.93
C GLY A 83 9.33 7.27 7.54
N PRO A 84 10.03 8.20 6.85
CA PRO A 84 10.39 8.07 5.44
C PRO A 84 11.55 7.09 5.17
N ASP A 85 11.87 6.18 6.10
CA ASP A 85 12.94 5.21 5.89
C ASP A 85 12.49 4.17 4.85
N ALA A 86 12.94 4.38 3.62
CA ALA A 86 12.62 3.57 2.46
C ALA A 86 13.09 2.10 2.58
N LEU A 87 13.96 1.79 3.55
CA LEU A 87 14.48 0.44 3.79
C LEU A 87 13.50 -0.47 4.56
N SER A 88 12.24 -0.05 4.71
CA SER A 88 11.16 -0.94 5.17
C SER A 88 10.89 -2.03 4.13
N VAL A 89 10.84 -3.30 4.55
CA VAL A 89 10.74 -4.45 3.63
C VAL A 89 9.56 -5.35 3.98
N THR A 90 8.87 -5.85 2.97
CA THR A 90 7.79 -6.83 3.14
C THR A 90 8.38 -8.15 3.63
N THR A 91 7.93 -8.65 4.79
CA THR A 91 8.36 -9.95 5.32
C THR A 91 7.33 -11.05 5.07
N ASN A 92 6.06 -10.68 4.99
CA ASN A 92 4.97 -11.59 4.63
C ASN A 92 3.83 -10.79 3.99
N LEU A 93 3.19 -11.38 2.99
CA LEU A 93 1.94 -10.91 2.44
C LEU A 93 1.11 -12.10 1.97
N ASN A 94 -0.11 -12.22 2.47
CA ASN A 94 -1.10 -13.22 2.06
C ASN A 94 -2.31 -12.50 1.47
N ILE A 95 -2.84 -12.99 0.34
CA ILE A 95 -4.01 -12.42 -0.34
C ILE A 95 -5.01 -13.51 -0.70
N ASN A 96 -6.29 -13.19 -0.56
CA ASN A 96 -7.42 -14.00 -1.01
C ASN A 96 -8.17 -13.24 -2.11
N PHE A 97 -8.46 -13.91 -3.22
CA PHE A 97 -9.20 -13.34 -4.34
C PHE A 97 -10.66 -13.81 -4.29
N VAL A 98 -11.60 -12.87 -4.22
CA VAL A 98 -13.02 -13.13 -3.95
C VAL A 98 -13.88 -12.91 -5.20
N ARG A 99 -13.57 -11.89 -5.99
CA ARG A 99 -14.31 -11.54 -7.22
C ARG A 99 -13.35 -11.09 -8.33
N LYS A 100 -13.83 -11.18 -9.57
CA LYS A 100 -13.14 -10.59 -10.73
C LYS A 100 -13.36 -9.08 -10.76
N ALA A 101 -12.39 -8.35 -11.30
CA ALA A 101 -12.51 -6.94 -11.65
C ALA A 101 -12.12 -6.74 -13.11
N GLU A 102 -12.78 -5.81 -13.78
CA GLU A 102 -12.42 -5.32 -15.11
C GLU A 102 -11.39 -4.18 -15.02
N ALA A 103 -10.95 -3.67 -16.16
CA ALA A 103 -10.13 -2.47 -16.21
C ALA A 103 -10.84 -1.27 -15.57
N GLY A 104 -10.06 -0.34 -15.00
CA GLY A 104 -10.58 0.85 -14.31
C GLY A 104 -10.01 1.04 -12.91
N PRO A 105 -10.58 1.97 -12.13
CA PRO A 105 -10.10 2.27 -10.79
C PRO A 105 -10.41 1.13 -9.82
N ILE A 106 -9.40 0.75 -9.05
CA ILE A 106 -9.47 -0.25 -7.98
C ILE A 106 -8.84 0.36 -6.74
N ASP A 107 -9.60 0.41 -5.65
CA ASP A 107 -9.16 1.04 -4.40
C ASP A 107 -8.82 -0.02 -3.36
N GLY A 108 -7.71 0.19 -2.66
CA GLY A 108 -7.28 -0.60 -1.52
C GLY A 108 -7.40 0.21 -0.24
N HIS A 109 -8.28 -0.21 0.66
CA HIS A 109 -8.49 0.38 1.98
C HIS A 109 -7.59 -0.33 2.99
N CYS A 110 -6.42 0.25 3.26
CA CYS A 110 -5.41 -0.36 4.12
C CYS A 110 -5.53 0.15 5.55
N ARG A 111 -5.39 -0.75 6.53
CA ARG A 111 -5.42 -0.42 7.95
C ARG A 111 -4.26 -1.06 8.68
N ILE A 112 -3.65 -0.28 9.56
CA ILE A 112 -2.61 -0.76 10.47
C ILE A 112 -3.30 -1.52 11.61
N LEU A 113 -2.99 -2.82 11.71
CA LEU A 113 -3.43 -3.67 12.82
C LEU A 113 -2.52 -3.51 14.03
N LYS A 114 -1.22 -3.34 13.80
CA LYS A 114 -0.20 -3.11 14.84
C LYS A 114 0.98 -2.35 14.27
N LEU A 115 1.41 -1.29 14.95
CA LEU A 115 2.68 -0.61 14.69
C LEU A 115 3.62 -0.82 15.87
N GLY A 116 4.63 -1.66 15.68
CA GLY A 116 5.69 -1.91 16.67
C GLY A 116 6.98 -1.16 16.34
N LYS A 117 8.03 -1.44 17.11
CA LYS A 117 9.37 -0.85 16.89
C LYS A 117 10.04 -1.37 15.61
N SER A 118 9.85 -2.66 15.31
CA SER A 118 10.55 -3.37 14.22
C SER A 118 9.60 -4.02 13.21
N LEU A 119 8.30 -4.09 13.50
CA LEU A 119 7.31 -4.70 12.62
C LEU A 119 6.04 -3.86 12.59
N MET A 120 5.46 -3.74 11.41
CA MET A 120 4.09 -3.25 11.21
C MET A 120 3.25 -4.37 10.59
N VAL A 121 2.07 -4.64 11.15
CA VAL A 121 1.09 -5.59 10.62
C VAL A 121 -0.11 -4.81 10.10
N PHE A 122 -0.60 -5.18 8.92
CA PHE A 122 -1.74 -4.50 8.28
C PHE A 122 -2.71 -5.49 7.63
N ASP A 123 -3.94 -5.04 7.40
CA ASP A 123 -4.85 -5.63 6.44
C ASP A 123 -5.25 -4.62 5.36
N ILE A 124 -5.72 -5.12 4.23
CA ILE A 124 -6.23 -4.30 3.13
C ILE A 124 -7.45 -4.98 2.50
N ASP A 125 -8.53 -4.22 2.41
CA ASP A 125 -9.72 -4.58 1.64
C ASP A 125 -9.64 -3.90 0.27
N ILE A 126 -9.59 -4.69 -0.79
CA ILE A 126 -9.48 -4.19 -2.16
C ILE A 126 -10.86 -4.27 -2.81
N VAL A 127 -11.36 -3.12 -3.24
CA VAL A 127 -12.72 -2.93 -3.77
C VAL A 127 -12.70 -2.43 -5.20
N ALA A 128 -13.71 -2.80 -5.98
CA ALA A 128 -13.87 -2.32 -7.35
C ALA A 128 -15.35 -2.25 -7.77
N GLY A 129 -15.59 -1.53 -8.86
CA GLY A 129 -16.90 -1.36 -9.47
C GLY A 129 -17.75 -0.28 -8.77
N PRO A 130 -18.91 0.07 -9.36
CA PRO A 130 -19.76 1.17 -8.90
C PRO A 130 -20.31 0.96 -7.48
N ASP A 131 -20.50 -0.29 -7.08
CA ASP A 131 -21.04 -0.66 -5.78
C ASP A 131 -19.93 -0.87 -4.72
N GLY A 132 -18.65 -0.72 -5.08
CA GLY A 132 -17.53 -0.86 -4.14
C GLY A 132 -17.39 -2.26 -3.55
N HIS A 133 -17.61 -3.31 -4.34
CA HIS A 133 -17.52 -4.69 -3.84
C HIS A 133 -16.08 -5.10 -3.57
N THR A 134 -15.84 -5.79 -2.44
CA THR A 134 -14.58 -6.48 -2.18
C THR A 134 -14.28 -7.50 -3.28
N ILE A 135 -13.14 -7.32 -3.94
CA ILE A 135 -12.60 -8.23 -4.95
C ILE A 135 -11.43 -9.05 -4.43
N ALA A 136 -10.68 -8.53 -3.46
CA ALA A 136 -9.60 -9.23 -2.79
C ALA A 136 -9.39 -8.68 -1.38
N HIS A 137 -8.85 -9.50 -0.49
CA HIS A 137 -8.45 -9.09 0.84
C HIS A 137 -7.08 -9.66 1.16
N ALA A 138 -6.20 -8.85 1.73
CA ALA A 138 -4.85 -9.27 2.09
C ALA A 138 -4.48 -8.88 3.52
N THR A 139 -3.53 -9.62 4.09
CA THR A 139 -2.87 -9.29 5.35
C THR A 139 -1.37 -9.38 5.14
N GLY A 140 -0.62 -8.43 5.68
CA GLY A 140 0.82 -8.41 5.48
C GLY A 140 1.57 -7.87 6.69
N THR A 141 2.89 -8.02 6.62
CA THR A 141 3.85 -7.53 7.61
C THR A 141 5.02 -6.86 6.92
N TYR A 142 5.36 -5.66 7.39
CA TYR A 142 6.57 -4.94 7.05
C TYR A 142 7.56 -5.00 8.20
N SER A 143 8.83 -5.26 7.88
CA SER A 143 9.95 -5.00 8.77
C SER A 143 10.34 -3.53 8.70
N ILE A 144 10.54 -2.92 9.86
CA ILE A 144 11.00 -1.55 10.04
C ILE A 144 12.45 -1.61 10.51
N PRO A 145 13.41 -1.05 9.75
CA PRO A 145 14.80 -1.02 10.16
C PRO A 145 14.99 -0.19 11.44
N PRO A 146 16.01 -0.50 12.27
CA PRO A 146 16.34 0.33 13.41
C PRO A 146 16.69 1.74 12.92
N LYS A 147 16.19 2.77 13.60
CA LYS A 147 16.62 4.15 13.34
C LYS A 147 18.13 4.22 13.47
N ARG A 148 18.83 4.54 12.38
CA ARG A 148 20.25 4.89 12.44
C ARG A 148 20.34 6.15 13.29
N THR A 149 20.91 6.04 14.49
CA THR A 149 21.48 7.20 15.18
C THR A 149 22.61 7.69 14.28
N SER A 150 22.36 8.73 13.49
CA SER A 150 23.41 9.44 12.79
C SER A 150 24.46 9.86 13.83
N ASP A 151 25.72 9.61 13.48
CA ASP A 151 26.87 9.79 14.34
C ASP A 151 26.87 11.16 15.01
N VAL A 152 27.09 11.15 16.33
CA VAL A 152 27.60 12.30 17.05
C VAL A 152 28.98 12.59 16.44
N VAL A 153 29.00 13.44 15.42
CA VAL A 153 30.22 14.11 14.98
C VAL A 153 30.59 15.07 16.12
N LYS A 154 31.52 14.60 16.96
CA LYS A 154 32.41 15.47 17.73
C LYS A 154 33.39 16.15 16.78
#